data_AF-A0A1R0X0Y8-F1
#
_entry.id   AF-A0A1R0X0Y8-F1
#
_cell.length_a   1.000
_cell.length_b   1.000
_cell.length_c   1.000
_cell.angle_alpha   90.00
_cell.angle_beta   90.00
_cell.angle_gamma   90.00
#
_symmetry.space_group_name_H-M   'P 1'
#
loop_
_entity.id
_entity.type
_entity.pdbx_description
1 polymer ?
#
loop_
_entity_poly.entity_id
_entity_poly.type
_entity_poly.pdbx_seq_one_letter_code
_entity_poly.pdbx_strand_id
1 'polypeptide(L)'
;MIRIQKVYDEIIKENGWSFEEKESKERNLRKKFSFLMTHVMLRDPESYFIDGANQVPEKEGPVIKNLLLAALDRKSIISKWFNGSYELTVSENVMILYAELKNILDNVYHNHLTDEVTKNDWVAAIDAATDYSNAHKVIRIKLLLEDLRNTAKPLNHTINFGDIIAMDNDGSKEYILRGKRDPIEITEETTIMSLLDNLAVENEYHDVLISLITKFEAHASARALEDIRTYALMKSINDDEDPKENTARKHLYSADSEYLHRFRNIYQFLKSNPDVVTEIENEVGTTGLLEFFNITIKGEK
;
A
#
# COMPACT_ATOMS: atom_id res chain seq x y z
N MET A 1 10.83 -16.01 -37.33
CA MET A 1 10.83 -14.52 -37.41
C MET A 1 9.73 -14.07 -38.35
N ILE A 2 9.06 -12.97 -38.06
CA ILE A 2 8.07 -12.34 -38.92
C ILE A 2 8.46 -10.89 -39.19
N ARG A 3 8.16 -10.39 -40.39
CA ARG A 3 8.32 -8.95 -40.69
C ARG A 3 7.21 -8.16 -40.01
N ILE A 4 7.57 -7.05 -39.37
CA ILE A 4 6.59 -6.21 -38.67
C ILE A 4 5.53 -5.63 -39.62
N GLN A 5 5.85 -5.48 -40.90
CA GLN A 5 4.89 -5.03 -41.92
C GLN A 5 3.64 -5.93 -41.98
N LYS A 6 3.78 -7.25 -41.74
CA LYS A 6 2.61 -8.15 -41.67
C LYS A 6 1.66 -7.75 -40.54
N VAL A 7 2.20 -7.39 -39.39
CA VAL A 7 1.41 -6.90 -38.24
C VAL A 7 0.71 -5.60 -38.58
N TYR A 8 1.39 -4.67 -39.28
CA TYR A 8 0.76 -3.42 -39.72
C TYR A 8 -0.38 -3.67 -40.70
N ASP A 9 -0.16 -4.51 -41.71
CA ASP A 9 -1.17 -4.85 -42.71
C ASP A 9 -2.41 -5.51 -42.06
N GLU A 10 -2.22 -6.36 -41.05
CA GLU A 10 -3.32 -6.93 -40.26
C GLU A 10 -4.11 -5.85 -39.51
N ILE A 11 -3.43 -4.95 -38.79
CA ILE A 11 -4.09 -3.85 -38.06
C ILE A 11 -4.87 -2.94 -39.01
N ILE A 12 -4.27 -2.58 -40.15
CA ILE A 12 -4.90 -1.73 -41.16
C ILE A 12 -6.17 -2.38 -41.71
N LYS A 13 -6.08 -3.68 -42.02
CA LYS A 13 -7.22 -4.47 -42.52
C LYS A 13 -8.34 -4.57 -41.48
N GLU A 14 -8.03 -4.86 -40.23
CA GLU A 14 -9.01 -4.99 -39.14
C GLU A 14 -9.73 -3.68 -38.83
N ASN A 15 -9.04 -2.54 -38.98
CA ASN A 15 -9.62 -1.21 -38.77
C ASN A 15 -10.31 -0.63 -40.01
N GLY A 16 -10.28 -1.33 -41.15
CA GLY A 16 -10.93 -0.90 -42.39
C GLY A 16 -10.38 0.42 -42.96
N TRP A 17 -9.12 0.76 -42.67
CA TRP A 17 -8.55 2.03 -43.15
C TRP A 17 -8.32 2.01 -44.66
N SER A 18 -8.60 3.14 -45.30
CA SER A 18 -8.50 3.29 -46.74
C SER A 18 -7.06 3.30 -47.25
N PHE A 19 -6.88 3.11 -48.55
CA PHE A 19 -5.58 3.22 -49.21
C PHE A 19 -4.95 4.62 -49.01
N GLU A 20 -5.78 5.67 -49.04
CA GLU A 20 -5.35 7.07 -48.87
C GLU A 20 -4.82 7.35 -47.45
N GLU A 21 -5.34 6.65 -46.44
CA GLU A 21 -4.90 6.79 -45.05
C GLU A 21 -3.69 5.91 -44.71
N LYS A 22 -3.42 4.88 -45.53
CA LYS A 22 -2.48 3.79 -45.22
C LYS A 22 -1.12 4.28 -44.74
N GLU A 23 -0.45 5.15 -45.49
CA GLU A 23 0.89 5.64 -45.15
C GLU A 23 0.92 6.44 -43.84
N SER A 24 -0.10 7.26 -43.59
CA SER A 24 -0.20 8.02 -42.33
C SER A 24 -0.38 7.09 -41.12
N LYS A 25 -1.23 6.07 -41.26
CA LYS A 25 -1.49 5.07 -40.22
C LYS A 25 -0.26 4.20 -39.96
N GLU A 26 0.39 3.72 -41.01
CA GLU A 26 1.64 2.97 -40.87
C GLU A 26 2.73 3.79 -40.22
N ARG A 27 2.88 5.07 -40.57
CA ARG A 27 3.85 5.95 -39.93
C ARG A 27 3.61 6.06 -38.42
N ASN A 28 2.35 6.12 -37.99
CA ASN A 28 2.00 6.10 -36.58
C ASN A 28 2.35 4.75 -35.93
N LEU A 29 1.99 3.63 -36.57
CA LEU A 29 2.33 2.28 -36.09
C LEU A 29 3.84 2.07 -35.99
N ARG A 30 4.64 2.57 -36.94
CA ARG A 30 6.11 2.53 -36.91
C ARG A 30 6.67 3.27 -35.70
N LYS A 31 6.15 4.47 -35.38
CA LYS A 31 6.55 5.23 -34.19
C LYS A 31 6.24 4.46 -32.90
N LYS A 32 5.03 3.93 -32.78
CA LYS A 32 4.59 3.15 -31.61
C LYS A 32 5.35 1.84 -31.46
N PHE A 33 5.63 1.15 -32.56
CA PHE A 33 6.49 -0.03 -32.55
C PHE A 33 7.90 0.31 -32.07
N SER A 34 8.49 1.41 -32.58
CA SER A 34 9.81 1.87 -32.15
C SER A 34 9.82 2.15 -30.64
N PHE A 35 8.78 2.78 -30.10
CA PHE A 35 8.61 2.96 -28.65
C PHE A 35 8.65 1.63 -27.88
N LEU A 36 7.85 0.63 -28.30
CA LEU A 36 7.87 -0.70 -27.66
C LEU A 36 9.26 -1.33 -27.67
N MET A 37 9.95 -1.29 -28.81
CA MET A 37 11.25 -1.96 -28.92
C MET A 37 12.33 -1.23 -28.13
N THR A 38 12.37 0.10 -28.19
CA THR A 38 13.50 0.89 -27.67
C THR A 38 13.31 1.37 -26.24
N HIS A 39 12.07 1.58 -25.78
CA HIS A 39 11.78 2.12 -24.45
C HIS A 39 11.17 1.08 -23.51
N VAL A 40 10.50 0.04 -24.03
CA VAL A 40 9.92 -1.03 -23.20
C VAL A 40 10.85 -2.24 -23.19
N MET A 41 11.12 -2.82 -24.36
CA MET A 41 11.96 -4.01 -24.48
C MET A 41 13.47 -3.71 -24.46
N LEU A 42 13.85 -2.42 -24.48
CA LEU A 42 15.23 -1.93 -24.50
C LEU A 42 16.14 -2.64 -25.52
N ARG A 43 15.58 -3.02 -26.68
CA ARG A 43 16.31 -3.67 -27.77
C ARG A 43 16.97 -2.64 -28.66
N ASP A 44 18.22 -2.92 -29.02
CA ASP A 44 18.94 -2.19 -30.05
C ASP A 44 18.20 -2.33 -31.41
N PRO A 45 17.89 -1.23 -32.12
CA PRO A 45 17.39 -1.26 -33.48
C PRO A 45 18.10 -2.24 -34.42
N GLU A 46 19.42 -2.40 -34.30
CA GLU A 46 20.18 -3.32 -35.15
C GLU A 46 19.84 -4.79 -34.86
N SER A 47 19.43 -5.12 -33.64
CA SER A 47 19.10 -6.49 -33.23
C SER A 47 17.83 -7.04 -33.90
N TYR A 48 16.93 -6.14 -34.32
CA TYR A 48 15.66 -6.51 -34.96
C TYR A 48 15.54 -6.00 -36.39
N PHE A 49 16.54 -5.30 -36.93
CA PHE A 49 16.59 -4.91 -38.33
C PHE A 49 17.40 -5.94 -39.14
N ILE A 50 16.70 -6.93 -39.71
CA ILE A 50 17.28 -8.08 -40.38
C ILE A 50 16.84 -8.11 -41.84
N ASP A 51 17.79 -8.28 -42.76
CA ASP A 51 17.55 -8.33 -44.22
C ASP A 51 16.78 -7.11 -44.76
N GLY A 52 17.12 -5.92 -44.26
CA GLY A 52 16.52 -4.65 -44.70
C GLY A 52 15.11 -4.39 -44.17
N ALA A 53 14.64 -5.15 -43.16
CA ALA A 53 13.33 -4.95 -42.55
C ALA A 53 13.35 -5.20 -41.04
N ASN A 54 12.43 -4.55 -40.31
CA ASN A 54 12.19 -4.87 -38.91
C ASN A 54 11.51 -6.25 -38.80
N GLN A 55 12.12 -7.15 -38.03
CA GLN A 55 11.67 -8.51 -37.80
C GLN A 55 11.64 -8.85 -36.31
N VAL A 56 10.65 -9.63 -35.89
CA VAL A 56 10.52 -10.10 -34.50
C VAL A 56 10.24 -11.60 -34.46
N PRO A 57 10.50 -12.28 -33.32
CA PRO A 57 10.03 -13.65 -33.11
C PRO A 57 8.52 -13.77 -33.38
N GLU A 58 8.11 -14.90 -33.93
CA GLU A 58 6.71 -15.10 -34.38
C GLU A 58 5.71 -14.96 -33.22
N LYS A 59 6.11 -15.43 -32.03
CA LYS A 59 5.30 -15.39 -30.80
C LYS A 59 5.15 -13.98 -30.23
N GLU A 60 6.03 -13.04 -30.60
CA GLU A 60 5.90 -11.63 -30.22
C GLU A 60 4.95 -10.85 -31.13
N GLY A 61 4.71 -11.33 -32.35
CA GLY A 61 3.85 -10.67 -33.33
C GLY A 61 2.46 -10.34 -32.78
N PRO A 62 1.72 -11.32 -32.23
CA PRO A 62 0.41 -11.08 -31.62
C PRO A 62 0.45 -10.15 -30.40
N VAL A 63 1.51 -10.19 -29.59
CA VAL A 63 1.70 -9.30 -28.45
C VAL A 63 1.82 -7.86 -28.93
N ILE A 64 2.76 -7.62 -29.85
CA ILE A 64 3.00 -6.29 -30.45
C ILE A 64 1.74 -5.79 -31.13
N LYS A 65 1.03 -6.64 -31.90
CA LYS A 65 -0.23 -6.28 -32.57
C LYS A 65 -1.25 -5.72 -31.57
N ASN A 66 -1.51 -6.44 -30.48
CA ASN A 66 -2.53 -6.04 -29.52
C ASN A 66 -2.14 -4.79 -28.72
N LEU A 67 -0.86 -4.65 -28.37
CA LEU A 67 -0.36 -3.41 -27.73
C LEU A 67 -0.46 -2.21 -28.68
N LEU A 68 -0.12 -2.38 -29.96
CA LEU A 68 -0.29 -1.33 -30.96
C LEU A 68 -1.75 -0.95 -31.15
N LEU A 69 -2.67 -1.93 -31.20
CA LEU A 69 -4.11 -1.69 -31.28
C LEU A 69 -4.61 -0.87 -30.08
N ALA A 70 -4.24 -1.26 -28.86
CA ALA A 70 -4.61 -0.52 -27.64
C ALA A 70 -4.08 0.92 -27.62
N ALA A 71 -2.91 1.15 -28.21
CA ALA A 71 -2.29 2.47 -28.31
C ALA A 71 -2.93 3.38 -29.38
N LEU A 72 -3.83 2.87 -30.23
CA LEU A 72 -4.55 3.67 -31.24
C LEU A 72 -5.75 4.41 -30.67
N ASP A 73 -6.39 3.90 -29.61
CA ASP A 73 -7.48 4.61 -28.95
C ASP A 73 -6.95 5.85 -28.21
N ARG A 74 -7.14 7.03 -28.80
CA ARG A 74 -6.63 8.30 -28.27
C ARG A 74 -7.07 8.62 -26.84
N LYS A 75 -8.16 8.02 -26.36
CA LYS A 75 -8.67 8.24 -25.00
C LYS A 75 -8.07 7.28 -23.99
N SER A 76 -7.50 6.15 -24.42
CA SER A 76 -6.96 5.12 -23.53
C SER A 76 -5.72 5.61 -22.78
N ILE A 77 -5.54 5.07 -21.58
CA ILE A 77 -4.35 5.33 -20.74
C ILE A 77 -3.09 4.83 -21.47
N ILE A 78 -3.18 3.67 -22.13
CA ILE A 78 -2.10 3.12 -22.96
C ILE A 78 -1.70 4.10 -24.08
N SER A 79 -2.65 4.72 -24.79
CA SER A 79 -2.30 5.69 -25.84
C SER A 79 -1.59 6.92 -25.28
N LYS A 80 -2.03 7.43 -24.12
CA LYS A 80 -1.36 8.53 -23.43
C LYS A 80 0.07 8.14 -23.02
N TRP A 81 0.27 6.94 -22.50
CA TRP A 81 1.60 6.43 -22.13
C TRP A 81 2.54 6.33 -23.33
N PHE A 82 2.09 5.74 -24.45
CA PHE A 82 2.87 5.69 -25.70
C PHE A 82 3.25 7.07 -26.26
N ASN A 83 2.47 8.11 -25.92
CA ASN A 83 2.71 9.48 -26.38
C ASN A 83 3.42 10.35 -25.32
N GLY A 84 3.84 9.77 -24.19
CA GLY A 84 4.53 10.48 -23.11
C GLY A 84 3.65 11.49 -22.35
N SER A 85 2.32 11.38 -22.43
CA SER A 85 1.37 12.27 -21.75
C SER A 85 0.66 11.64 -20.56
N TYR A 86 1.08 10.43 -20.16
CA TYR A 86 0.59 9.77 -18.96
C TYR A 86 1.64 9.88 -17.84
N GLU A 87 1.21 10.34 -16.67
CA GLU A 87 2.08 10.62 -15.54
C GLU A 87 2.37 9.35 -14.74
N LEU A 88 3.63 8.90 -14.76
CA LEU A 88 4.11 7.70 -14.05
C LEU A 88 4.76 8.01 -12.69
N THR A 89 4.86 9.27 -12.29
CA THR A 89 5.37 9.69 -10.97
C THR A 89 4.39 9.38 -9.84
N VAL A 90 3.14 9.04 -10.17
CA VAL A 90 2.08 8.68 -9.22
C VAL A 90 1.87 7.17 -9.23
N SER A 91 2.12 6.50 -8.10
CA SER A 91 2.06 5.03 -7.98
C SER A 91 0.72 4.45 -8.42
N GLU A 92 -0.39 5.12 -8.10
CA GLU A 92 -1.74 4.68 -8.48
C GLU A 92 -1.94 4.69 -10.01
N ASN A 93 -1.36 5.65 -10.72
CA ASN A 93 -1.40 5.69 -12.19
C ASN A 93 -0.60 4.53 -12.79
N VAL A 94 0.58 4.25 -12.23
CA VAL A 94 1.42 3.12 -12.64
C VAL A 94 0.65 1.79 -12.49
N MET A 95 -0.01 1.58 -11.35
CA MET A 95 -0.82 0.38 -11.12
C MET A 95 -1.92 0.19 -12.16
N ILE A 96 -2.65 1.27 -12.50
CA ILE A 96 -3.75 1.22 -13.47
C ILE A 96 -3.21 0.88 -14.87
N LEU A 97 -2.15 1.58 -15.32
CA LEU A 97 -1.53 1.33 -16.61
C LEU A 97 -1.01 -0.12 -16.71
N TYR A 98 -0.27 -0.58 -15.70
CA TYR A 98 0.28 -1.93 -15.68
C TYR A 98 -0.81 -2.99 -15.75
N ALA A 99 -1.92 -2.80 -15.01
CA ALA A 99 -3.06 -3.72 -15.08
C ALA A 99 -3.68 -3.79 -16.48
N GLU A 100 -3.88 -2.66 -17.15
CA GLU A 100 -4.40 -2.63 -18.54
C GLU A 100 -3.45 -3.34 -19.51
N LEU A 101 -2.14 -3.08 -19.41
CA LEU A 101 -1.12 -3.72 -20.24
C LEU A 101 -1.04 -5.23 -19.99
N LYS A 102 -1.00 -5.64 -18.73
CA LYS A 102 -0.96 -7.06 -18.34
C LYS A 102 -2.20 -7.81 -18.83
N ASN A 103 -3.39 -7.20 -18.74
CA ASN A 103 -4.61 -7.80 -19.27
C ASN A 103 -4.53 -8.07 -20.78
N ILE A 104 -3.88 -7.19 -21.55
CA ILE A 104 -3.63 -7.43 -22.97
C ILE A 104 -2.74 -8.66 -23.15
N LEU A 105 -1.62 -8.74 -22.44
CA LEU A 105 -0.70 -9.88 -22.52
C LEU A 105 -1.36 -11.19 -22.11
N ASP A 106 -2.12 -11.18 -21.03
CA ASP A 106 -2.91 -12.31 -20.56
C ASP A 106 -3.92 -12.74 -21.64
N ASN A 107 -4.65 -11.82 -22.27
CA ASN A 107 -5.59 -12.15 -23.33
C ASN A 107 -4.91 -12.79 -24.55
N VAL A 108 -3.74 -12.30 -24.96
CA VAL A 108 -2.98 -12.90 -26.07
C VAL A 108 -2.54 -14.33 -25.73
N TYR A 109 -2.12 -14.56 -24.48
CA TYR A 109 -1.73 -15.88 -23.99
C TYR A 109 -2.92 -16.85 -23.86
N HIS A 110 -4.02 -16.44 -23.24
CA HIS A 110 -5.22 -17.27 -23.08
C HIS A 110 -5.85 -17.67 -24.42
N ASN A 111 -5.70 -16.84 -25.46
CA ASN A 111 -6.12 -17.17 -26.82
C ASN A 111 -5.09 -18.02 -27.59
N HIS A 112 -4.04 -18.53 -26.93
CA HIS A 112 -2.97 -19.36 -27.49
C HIS A 112 -2.20 -18.72 -28.67
N LEU A 113 -2.18 -17.39 -28.74
CA LEU A 113 -1.49 -16.65 -29.81
C LEU A 113 0.00 -16.44 -29.50
N THR A 114 0.38 -16.47 -28.22
CA THR A 114 1.77 -16.44 -27.75
C THR A 114 2.04 -17.59 -26.78
N ASP A 115 3.29 -17.75 -26.36
CA ASP A 115 3.67 -18.70 -25.32
C ASP A 115 3.94 -18.01 -23.97
N GLU A 116 4.03 -18.82 -22.91
CA GLU A 116 4.21 -18.33 -21.55
C GLU A 116 5.55 -17.59 -21.37
N VAL A 117 6.61 -18.07 -22.02
CA VAL A 117 7.94 -17.46 -21.94
C VAL A 117 7.90 -16.05 -22.53
N THR A 118 7.40 -15.91 -23.75
CA THR A 118 7.25 -14.62 -24.42
C THR A 118 6.35 -13.69 -23.59
N LYS A 119 5.23 -14.19 -23.07
CA LYS A 119 4.35 -13.40 -22.20
C LYS A 119 5.11 -12.89 -20.98
N ASN A 120 5.82 -13.76 -20.26
CA ASN A 120 6.52 -13.42 -19.03
C ASN A 120 7.66 -12.41 -19.28
N ASP A 121 8.38 -12.55 -20.39
CA ASP A 121 9.41 -11.60 -20.82
C ASP A 121 8.82 -10.20 -21.04
N TRP A 122 7.67 -10.12 -21.73
CA TRP A 122 6.97 -8.85 -21.95
C TRP A 122 6.38 -8.27 -20.66
N VAL A 123 5.88 -9.12 -19.75
CA VAL A 123 5.41 -8.68 -18.42
C VAL A 123 6.57 -8.05 -17.64
N ALA A 124 7.73 -8.70 -17.60
CA ALA A 124 8.91 -8.19 -16.91
C ALA A 124 9.43 -6.87 -17.52
N ALA A 125 9.45 -6.78 -18.85
CA ALA A 125 9.85 -5.55 -19.54
C ALA A 125 8.87 -4.39 -19.26
N ILE A 126 7.56 -4.67 -19.24
CA ILE A 126 6.54 -3.66 -18.91
C ILE A 126 6.61 -3.27 -17.43
N ASP A 127 6.84 -4.22 -16.51
CA ASP A 127 7.05 -3.93 -15.09
C ASP A 127 8.20 -2.92 -14.94
N ALA A 128 9.36 -3.23 -15.51
CA ALA A 128 10.53 -2.35 -15.48
C ALA A 128 10.28 -0.99 -16.16
N ALA A 129 9.62 -0.95 -17.33
CA ALA A 129 9.37 0.29 -18.08
C ALA A 129 8.33 1.21 -17.41
N THR A 130 7.49 0.66 -16.55
CA THR A 130 6.44 1.42 -15.83
C THR A 130 6.78 1.69 -14.37
N ASP A 131 7.84 1.06 -13.85
CA ASP A 131 8.20 1.05 -12.43
C ASP A 131 7.12 0.44 -11.51
N TYR A 132 6.44 -0.60 -12.01
CA TYR A 132 5.28 -1.18 -11.32
C TYR A 132 5.64 -1.82 -9.98
N SER A 133 6.72 -2.61 -9.92
CA SER A 133 7.16 -3.27 -8.68
C SER A 133 7.39 -2.28 -7.54
N ASN A 134 8.07 -1.15 -7.79
CA ASN A 134 8.27 -0.11 -6.78
C ASN A 134 6.95 0.61 -6.45
N ALA A 135 6.16 0.99 -7.46
CA ALA A 135 4.85 1.62 -7.24
C ALA A 135 3.92 0.77 -6.35
N HIS A 136 3.89 -0.55 -6.58
CA HIS A 136 3.12 -1.49 -5.76
C HIS A 136 3.60 -1.49 -4.30
N LYS A 137 4.91 -1.47 -4.07
CA LYS A 137 5.47 -1.40 -2.71
C LYS A 137 5.20 -0.07 -2.01
N VAL A 138 5.25 1.05 -2.74
CA VAL A 138 4.86 2.37 -2.19
C VAL A 138 3.41 2.35 -1.71
N ILE A 139 2.49 1.79 -2.50
CA ILE A 139 1.09 1.64 -2.09
C ILE A 139 0.97 0.71 -0.88
N ARG A 140 1.72 -0.39 -0.86
CA ARG A 140 1.74 -1.30 0.30
C ARG A 140 2.21 -0.59 1.57
N ILE A 141 3.25 0.24 1.48
CA ILE A 141 3.74 1.06 2.60
C ILE A 141 2.65 2.02 3.08
N LYS A 142 1.95 2.72 2.18
CA LYS A 142 0.83 3.60 2.54
C LYS A 142 -0.23 2.85 3.34
N LEU A 143 -0.62 1.65 2.88
CA LEU A 143 -1.60 0.82 3.58
C LEU A 143 -1.09 0.38 4.95
N LEU A 144 0.15 -0.08 5.05
CA LEU A 144 0.76 -0.49 6.32
C LEU A 144 0.88 0.67 7.33
N LEU A 145 1.09 1.90 6.87
CA LEU A 145 1.08 3.08 7.73
C LEU A 145 -0.33 3.37 8.28
N GLU A 146 -1.38 3.17 7.49
CA GLU A 146 -2.76 3.27 7.97
C GLU A 146 -3.11 2.12 8.93
N ASP A 147 -2.63 0.90 8.67
CA ASP A 147 -2.78 -0.25 9.57
C ASP A 147 -2.08 0.04 10.91
N LEU A 148 -0.82 0.49 10.89
CA LEU A 148 -0.09 0.92 12.08
C LEU A 148 -0.83 2.02 12.85
N ARG A 149 -1.30 3.06 12.15
CA ARG A 149 -2.08 4.15 12.75
C ARG A 149 -3.33 3.62 13.46
N ASN A 150 -4.02 2.65 12.87
CA ASN A 150 -5.23 2.05 13.44
C ASN A 150 -4.90 1.13 14.62
N THR A 151 -3.89 0.27 14.49
CA THR A 151 -3.41 -0.66 15.52
C THR A 151 -2.89 0.07 16.75
N ALA A 152 -2.25 1.22 16.58
CA ALA A 152 -1.74 2.03 17.69
C ALA A 152 -2.81 2.88 18.42
N LYS A 153 -4.05 3.01 17.89
CA LYS A 153 -5.12 3.82 18.50
C LYS A 153 -5.43 3.53 19.98
N PRO A 154 -5.35 2.27 20.49
CA PRO A 154 -5.60 1.99 21.90
C PRO A 154 -4.50 2.51 22.85
N LEU A 155 -3.33 2.87 22.32
CA LEU A 155 -2.25 3.53 23.07
C LEU A 155 -2.62 4.99 23.38
N ASN A 156 -1.88 5.62 24.30
CA ASN A 156 -1.98 7.05 24.51
C ASN A 156 -1.54 7.81 23.25
N HIS A 157 -2.25 8.90 22.93
CA HIS A 157 -1.95 9.72 21.76
C HIS A 157 -0.78 10.67 22.01
N THR A 158 -0.78 11.38 23.15
CA THR A 158 0.22 12.39 23.50
C THR A 158 0.63 12.42 24.97
N ILE A 159 -0.14 11.78 25.86
CA ILE A 159 0.19 11.64 27.28
C ILE A 159 1.18 10.47 27.46
N ASN A 160 2.39 10.77 27.92
CA ASN A 160 3.42 9.77 28.13
C ASN A 160 3.34 9.17 29.54
N PHE A 161 4.03 8.05 29.76
CA PHE A 161 4.25 7.51 31.09
C PHE A 161 5.01 8.54 31.96
N GLY A 162 4.46 8.84 33.15
CA GLY A 162 5.02 9.84 34.06
C GLY A 162 4.51 11.28 33.87
N ASP A 163 3.64 11.54 32.90
CA ASP A 163 2.91 12.81 32.84
C ASP A 163 1.85 12.84 33.96
N ILE A 164 1.86 13.89 34.79
CA ILE A 164 0.86 14.15 35.83
C ILE A 164 0.17 15.46 35.49
N ILE A 165 -1.13 15.40 35.27
CA ILE A 165 -1.99 16.56 35.02
C ILE A 165 -2.87 16.75 36.26
N ALA A 166 -2.92 17.97 36.78
CA ALA A 166 -3.89 18.33 37.79
C ALA A 166 -4.87 19.37 37.25
N MET A 167 -6.07 19.32 37.80
CA MET A 167 -7.11 20.30 37.58
C MET A 167 -7.28 21.11 38.87
N ASP A 168 -7.15 22.42 38.76
CA ASP A 168 -7.39 23.34 39.86
C ASP A 168 -8.90 23.49 40.12
N ASN A 169 -9.23 24.05 41.29
CA ASN A 169 -10.62 24.25 41.71
C ASN A 169 -11.41 25.20 40.80
N ASP A 170 -10.73 26.02 39.98
CA ASP A 170 -11.35 26.90 38.98
C ASP A 170 -11.57 26.20 37.63
N GLY A 171 -11.18 24.92 37.50
CA GLY A 171 -11.29 24.12 36.30
C GLY A 171 -10.14 24.29 35.31
N SER A 172 -9.14 25.12 35.63
CA SER A 172 -7.90 25.19 34.85
C SER A 172 -7.06 23.92 35.05
N LYS A 173 -6.19 23.62 34.09
CA LYS A 173 -5.38 22.40 34.10
C LYS A 173 -3.93 22.71 33.78
N GLU A 174 -3.05 22.03 34.51
CA GLU A 174 -1.62 22.14 34.29
C GLU A 174 -0.92 20.79 34.44
N TYR A 175 0.23 20.68 33.78
CA TYR A 175 1.13 19.55 34.00
C TYR A 175 1.92 19.82 35.28
N ILE A 176 1.63 19.09 36.35
CA ILE A 176 2.46 19.08 37.57
C ILE A 176 3.81 18.43 37.26
N LEU A 177 3.79 17.40 36.43
CA LEU A 177 4.99 16.72 35.97
C LEU A 177 4.83 16.38 34.49
N ARG A 178 5.86 16.69 33.70
CA ARG A 178 6.02 16.11 32.37
C ARG A 178 7.06 15.03 32.44
N GLY A 179 6.69 13.81 32.08
CA GLY A 179 7.61 12.71 31.89
C GLY A 179 8.73 13.13 30.95
N LYS A 180 9.96 12.72 31.25
CA LYS A 180 11.13 13.07 30.44
C LYS A 180 10.92 12.52 29.02
N ARG A 181 10.90 13.42 28.03
CA ARG A 181 10.88 13.06 26.61
C ARG A 181 12.31 13.11 26.11
N ASP A 182 12.98 11.98 26.13
CA ASP A 182 14.25 11.86 25.44
C ASP A 182 13.94 11.79 23.93
N PRO A 183 14.60 12.60 23.08
CA PRO A 183 14.41 12.49 21.65
C PRO A 183 14.80 11.08 21.19
N ILE A 184 13.95 10.46 20.36
CA ILE A 184 14.26 9.18 19.73
C ILE A 184 15.26 9.49 18.61
N GLU A 185 16.53 9.25 18.87
CA GLU A 185 17.60 9.40 17.88
C GLU A 185 18.00 8.02 17.35
N ILE A 186 17.97 7.88 16.03
CA ILE A 186 18.60 6.77 15.31
C ILE A 186 20.06 7.20 15.09
N THR A 187 20.97 6.70 15.93
CA THR A 187 22.41 6.98 15.84
C THR A 187 23.12 6.00 14.90
N GLU A 188 24.36 6.29 14.49
CA GLU A 188 25.15 5.34 13.66
C GLU A 188 25.35 3.97 14.34
N GLU A 189 25.33 3.93 15.67
CA GLU A 189 25.40 2.70 16.48
C GLU A 189 24.09 1.90 16.48
N THR A 190 22.97 2.53 16.09
CA THR A 190 21.70 1.82 15.92
C THR A 190 21.67 1.08 14.59
N THR A 191 21.26 -0.19 14.68
CA THR A 191 21.31 -1.33 13.73
C THR A 191 20.86 -1.08 12.27
N ILE A 192 20.41 0.13 11.91
CA ILE A 192 19.91 0.48 10.58
C ILE A 192 21.05 0.63 9.56
N MET A 193 22.20 1.21 9.94
CA MET A 193 23.31 1.41 9.00
C MET A 193 23.84 0.07 8.44
N SER A 194 23.96 -0.95 9.29
CA SER A 194 24.34 -2.30 8.85
C SER A 194 23.31 -2.96 7.93
N LEU A 195 22.03 -2.56 7.98
CA LEU A 195 21.02 -3.04 7.03
C LEU A 195 21.19 -2.36 5.67
N LEU A 196 21.50 -1.07 5.66
CA LEU A 196 21.71 -0.30 4.43
C LEU A 196 22.91 -0.79 3.62
N ASP A 197 24.00 -1.19 4.31
CA ASP A 197 25.20 -1.75 3.66
C ASP A 197 24.94 -3.04 2.86
N ASN A 198 23.82 -3.72 3.14
CA ASN A 198 23.43 -4.96 2.46
C ASN A 198 22.43 -4.75 1.31
N LEU A 199 22.04 -3.51 1.02
CA LEU A 199 21.08 -3.21 -0.06
C LEU A 199 21.82 -2.97 -1.38
N ALA A 200 21.40 -3.66 -2.43
CA ALA A 200 21.98 -3.62 -3.77
C ALA A 200 21.03 -3.04 -4.82
N VAL A 201 19.71 -3.10 -4.61
CA VAL A 201 18.71 -2.59 -5.57
C VAL A 201 17.66 -1.72 -4.91
N GLU A 202 17.10 -0.77 -5.67
CA GLU A 202 16.06 0.17 -5.22
C GLU A 202 14.89 -0.54 -4.51
N ASN A 203 14.50 -1.70 -5.05
CA ASN A 203 13.39 -2.47 -4.57
C ASN A 203 13.54 -2.95 -3.11
N GLU A 204 14.78 -3.12 -2.63
CA GLU A 204 15.09 -3.61 -1.29
C GLU A 204 14.91 -2.54 -0.21
N TYR A 205 15.07 -1.25 -0.55
CA TYR A 205 14.79 -0.14 0.36
C TYR A 205 13.34 -0.17 0.82
N HIS A 206 12.42 -0.44 -0.10
CA HIS A 206 11.01 -0.61 0.19
C HIS A 206 10.74 -1.84 1.07
N ASP A 207 11.46 -2.94 0.87
CA ASP A 207 11.32 -4.15 1.71
C ASP A 207 11.75 -3.90 3.15
N VAL A 208 12.83 -3.15 3.36
CA VAL A 208 13.27 -2.74 4.70
C VAL A 208 12.20 -1.90 5.39
N LEU A 209 11.62 -0.92 4.69
CA LEU A 209 10.54 -0.09 5.23
C LEU A 209 9.30 -0.92 5.60
N ILE A 210 8.88 -1.83 4.71
CA ILE A 210 7.77 -2.76 4.99
C ILE A 210 8.07 -3.57 6.25
N SER A 211 9.26 -4.17 6.35
CA SER A 211 9.66 -4.97 7.50
C SER A 211 9.67 -4.16 8.80
N LEU A 212 10.18 -2.93 8.75
CA LEU A 212 10.24 -2.04 9.90
C LEU A 212 8.85 -1.61 10.37
N ILE A 213 7.96 -1.22 9.45
CA ILE A 213 6.59 -0.82 9.78
C ILE A 213 5.83 -2.00 10.41
N THR A 214 5.96 -3.21 9.86
CA THR A 214 5.34 -4.41 10.44
C THR A 214 5.87 -4.72 11.85
N LYS A 215 7.16 -4.51 12.12
CA LYS A 215 7.72 -4.64 13.47
C LYS A 215 7.14 -3.60 14.44
N PHE A 216 7.01 -2.34 14.01
CA PHE A 216 6.38 -1.31 14.82
C PHE A 216 4.91 -1.60 15.11
N GLU A 217 4.17 -2.10 14.12
CA GLU A 217 2.78 -2.50 14.29
C GLU A 217 2.64 -3.63 15.32
N ALA A 218 3.44 -4.68 15.20
CA ALA A 218 3.45 -5.80 16.16
C ALA A 218 3.79 -5.32 17.58
N HIS A 219 4.77 -4.44 17.72
CA HIS A 219 5.14 -3.85 19.02
C HIS A 219 4.01 -2.98 19.59
N ALA A 220 3.38 -2.13 18.77
CA ALA A 220 2.26 -1.30 19.19
C ALA A 220 1.05 -2.13 19.64
N SER A 221 0.73 -3.20 18.89
CA SER A 221 -0.31 -4.16 19.25
C SER A 221 -0.02 -4.85 20.59
N ALA A 222 1.20 -5.36 20.77
CA ALA A 222 1.61 -6.01 22.01
C ALA A 222 1.48 -5.08 23.22
N ARG A 223 1.92 -3.83 23.09
CA ARG A 223 1.78 -2.81 24.14
C ARG A 223 0.33 -2.46 24.44
N ALA A 224 -0.50 -2.31 23.41
CA ALA A 224 -1.93 -2.06 23.58
C ALA A 224 -2.60 -3.19 24.37
N LEU A 225 -2.27 -4.45 24.05
CA LEU A 225 -2.79 -5.61 24.76
C LEU A 225 -2.29 -5.69 26.21
N GLU A 226 -1.02 -5.39 26.47
CA GLU A 226 -0.46 -5.32 27.83
C GLU A 226 -1.20 -4.28 28.70
N ASP A 227 -1.46 -3.10 28.15
CA ASP A 227 -2.22 -2.06 28.83
C ASP A 227 -3.67 -2.49 29.11
N ILE A 228 -4.33 -3.11 28.13
CA ILE A 228 -5.70 -3.63 28.29
C ILE A 228 -5.74 -4.72 29.36
N ARG A 229 -4.78 -5.64 29.39
CA ARG A 229 -4.65 -6.67 30.45
C ARG A 229 -4.46 -6.02 31.82
N THR A 230 -3.67 -4.96 31.91
CA THR A 230 -3.46 -4.21 33.15
C THR A 230 -4.78 -3.60 33.64
N TYR A 231 -5.58 -3.00 32.76
CA TYR A 231 -6.91 -2.51 33.12
C TYR A 231 -7.89 -3.63 33.49
N ALA A 232 -7.85 -4.77 32.80
CA ALA A 232 -8.66 -5.94 33.13
C ALA A 232 -8.34 -6.46 34.54
N LEU A 233 -7.06 -6.47 34.92
CA LEU A 233 -6.61 -6.86 36.26
C LEU A 233 -7.05 -5.84 37.32
N MET A 234 -6.92 -4.55 37.02
CA MET A 234 -7.45 -3.50 37.91
C MET A 234 -8.96 -3.64 38.09
N LYS A 235 -9.70 -4.03 37.05
CA LYS A 235 -11.14 -4.29 37.13
C LYS A 235 -11.43 -5.49 38.03
N SER A 236 -10.72 -6.61 37.87
CA SER A 236 -10.97 -7.84 38.66
C SER A 236 -10.63 -7.67 40.15
N ILE A 237 -9.64 -6.85 40.47
CA ILE A 237 -9.28 -6.53 41.87
C ILE A 237 -10.32 -5.60 42.52
N ASN A 238 -10.89 -4.66 41.75
CA ASN A 238 -11.82 -3.63 42.24
C ASN A 238 -13.28 -3.98 41.91
N ASP A 239 -13.69 -5.24 42.05
CA ASP A 239 -15.02 -5.76 41.69
C ASP A 239 -16.12 -5.21 42.62
N ASP A 240 -16.36 -3.89 42.57
CA ASP A 240 -17.55 -3.22 43.10
C ASP A 240 -18.75 -3.61 42.22
N GLU A 241 -19.82 -4.12 42.85
CA GLU A 241 -21.02 -4.71 42.22
C GLU A 241 -21.80 -3.79 41.25
N ASP A 242 -21.45 -2.51 41.12
CA ASP A 242 -22.01 -1.59 40.11
C ASP A 242 -20.89 -0.99 39.22
N PRO A 243 -20.87 -1.27 37.90
CA PRO A 243 -19.98 -0.63 36.94
C PRO A 243 -20.03 0.91 36.93
N LYS A 244 -21.07 1.53 37.49
CA LYS A 244 -21.19 2.99 37.67
C LYS A 244 -20.54 3.51 38.94
N GLU A 245 -20.34 2.67 39.95
CA GLU A 245 -19.74 3.04 41.23
C GLU A 245 -18.26 2.72 41.35
N ASN A 246 -17.75 1.83 40.48
CA ASN A 246 -16.35 1.43 40.43
C ASN A 246 -15.41 2.66 40.51
N THR A 247 -14.69 2.73 41.62
CA THR A 247 -13.79 3.83 41.96
C THR A 247 -12.64 3.98 40.97
N ALA A 248 -12.16 2.89 40.36
CA ALA A 248 -11.22 2.97 39.25
C ALA A 248 -11.87 3.71 38.07
N ARG A 249 -13.15 3.45 37.75
CA ARG A 249 -13.89 4.22 36.73
C ARG A 249 -13.98 5.71 37.08
N LYS A 250 -14.24 6.08 38.34
CA LYS A 250 -14.25 7.49 38.79
C LYS A 250 -12.90 8.19 38.65
N HIS A 251 -11.78 7.50 38.88
CA HIS A 251 -10.44 8.04 38.64
C HIS A 251 -10.03 8.04 37.16
N LEU A 252 -10.62 7.16 36.33
CA LEU A 252 -10.45 7.12 34.88
C LEU A 252 -11.22 8.25 34.16
N TYR A 253 -12.26 8.81 34.79
CA TYR A 253 -12.84 10.12 34.43
C TYR A 253 -11.98 11.28 34.95
N SER A 254 -10.65 11.21 34.77
CA SER A 254 -9.85 12.42 34.89
C SER A 254 -10.43 13.43 33.89
N ALA A 255 -10.39 14.71 34.24
CA ALA A 255 -10.97 15.75 33.40
C ALA A 255 -10.35 15.80 31.98
N ASP A 256 -9.28 15.05 31.70
CA ASP A 256 -8.52 15.06 30.45
C ASP A 256 -9.18 14.25 29.33
N SER A 257 -9.46 14.97 28.24
CA SER A 257 -10.14 14.46 27.06
C SER A 257 -9.41 13.28 26.40
N GLU A 258 -8.08 13.22 26.49
CA GLU A 258 -7.31 12.16 25.84
C GLU A 258 -7.59 10.78 26.44
N TYR A 259 -7.74 10.64 27.76
CA TYR A 259 -8.08 9.36 28.38
C TYR A 259 -9.46 8.86 27.94
N LEU A 260 -10.45 9.77 27.85
CA LEU A 260 -11.78 9.43 27.34
C LEU A 260 -11.73 8.96 25.87
N HIS A 261 -10.95 9.64 25.03
CA HIS A 261 -10.73 9.21 23.65
C HIS A 261 -10.00 7.87 23.57
N ARG A 262 -9.00 7.64 24.42
CA ARG A 262 -8.30 6.36 24.51
C ARG A 262 -9.22 5.21 24.91
N PHE A 263 -10.05 5.37 25.94
CA PHE A 263 -11.00 4.32 26.33
C PHE A 263 -12.03 4.04 25.23
N ARG A 264 -12.49 5.08 24.53
CA ARG A 264 -13.32 4.90 23.33
C ARG A 264 -12.57 4.11 22.25
N ASN A 265 -11.29 4.39 22.01
CA ASN A 265 -10.48 3.64 21.06
C ASN A 265 -10.29 2.18 21.49
N ILE A 266 -10.02 1.92 22.77
CA ILE A 266 -9.94 0.56 23.34
C ILE A 266 -11.29 -0.16 23.16
N TYR A 267 -12.41 0.50 23.46
CA TYR A 267 -13.74 -0.07 23.26
C TYR A 267 -13.99 -0.45 21.80
N GLN A 268 -13.68 0.43 20.84
CA GLN A 268 -13.83 0.10 19.42
C GLN A 268 -12.91 -1.05 19.00
N PHE A 269 -11.67 -1.07 19.49
CA PHE A 269 -10.72 -2.15 19.23
C PHE A 269 -11.25 -3.50 19.76
N LEU A 270 -11.69 -3.57 21.01
CA LEU A 270 -12.25 -4.78 21.61
C LEU A 270 -13.55 -5.22 20.93
N LYS A 271 -14.41 -4.28 20.54
CA LYS A 271 -15.64 -4.55 19.79
C LYS A 271 -15.35 -5.21 18.44
N SER A 272 -14.27 -4.79 17.77
CA SER A 272 -13.82 -5.38 16.51
C SER A 272 -13.04 -6.70 16.68
N ASN A 273 -12.62 -7.04 17.91
CA ASN A 273 -11.79 -8.22 18.21
C ASN A 273 -12.37 -9.03 19.38
N PRO A 274 -13.54 -9.69 19.21
CA PRO A 274 -14.22 -10.40 20.29
C PRO A 274 -13.40 -11.57 20.87
N ASP A 275 -12.58 -12.23 20.05
CA ASP A 275 -11.72 -13.33 20.50
C ASP A 275 -10.69 -12.85 21.53
N VAL A 276 -10.12 -11.65 21.32
CA VAL A 276 -9.18 -11.01 22.25
C VAL A 276 -9.85 -10.67 23.58
N VAL A 277 -11.13 -10.25 23.55
CA VAL A 277 -11.90 -10.01 24.78
C VAL A 277 -12.00 -11.28 25.60
N THR A 278 -12.41 -12.38 24.95
CA THR A 278 -12.59 -13.68 25.61
C THR A 278 -11.26 -14.22 26.13
N GLU A 279 -10.17 -14.05 25.39
CA GLU A 279 -8.82 -14.45 25.83
C GLU A 279 -8.41 -13.72 27.12
N ILE A 280 -8.49 -12.38 27.13
CA ILE A 280 -8.08 -11.57 28.28
C ILE A 280 -8.99 -11.82 29.50
N GLU A 281 -10.29 -11.94 29.29
CA GLU A 281 -11.26 -12.24 30.36
C GLU A 281 -10.95 -13.58 31.02
N ASN A 282 -10.65 -14.61 30.24
CA ASN A 282 -10.27 -15.93 30.75
C ASN A 282 -8.91 -15.91 31.45
N GLU A 283 -7.92 -15.19 30.90
CA GLU A 283 -6.57 -15.07 31.46
C GLU A 283 -6.60 -14.39 32.84
N VAL A 284 -7.36 -13.31 32.96
CA VAL A 284 -7.40 -12.45 34.15
C VAL A 284 -8.49 -12.86 35.15
N GLY A 285 -9.46 -13.67 34.72
CA GLY A 285 -10.61 -14.07 35.54
C GLY A 285 -11.62 -12.94 35.76
N THR A 286 -11.92 -12.17 34.71
CA THR A 286 -12.93 -11.08 34.75
C THR A 286 -13.98 -11.26 33.66
N THR A 287 -15.08 -10.51 33.74
CA THR A 287 -16.15 -10.51 32.72
C THR A 287 -16.63 -9.08 32.43
N GLY A 288 -17.22 -8.86 31.25
CA GLY A 288 -17.74 -7.54 30.86
C GLY A 288 -16.65 -6.51 30.60
N LEU A 289 -15.49 -6.95 30.09
CA LEU A 289 -14.35 -6.10 29.77
C LEU A 289 -14.69 -5.09 28.65
N LEU A 290 -15.50 -5.50 27.68
CA LEU A 290 -15.96 -4.59 26.63
C LEU A 290 -16.82 -3.46 27.21
N GLU A 291 -17.80 -3.80 28.06
CA GLU A 291 -18.70 -2.83 28.72
C GLU A 291 -17.95 -1.91 29.67
N PHE A 292 -16.86 -2.38 30.29
CA PHE A 292 -15.99 -1.57 31.13
C PHE A 292 -15.43 -0.35 30.39
N PHE A 293 -15.00 -0.53 29.14
CA PHE A 293 -14.51 0.55 28.28
C PHE A 293 -15.60 1.33 27.54
N ASN A 294 -16.86 0.91 27.61
CA ASN A 294 -17.98 1.62 26.99
C ASN A 294 -18.32 2.92 27.77
N ILE A 295 -17.60 3.99 27.47
CA ILE A 295 -17.83 5.30 28.08
C ILE A 295 -18.93 6.06 27.33
N THR A 296 -20.11 6.15 27.95
CA THR A 296 -21.20 7.03 27.48
C THR A 296 -21.04 8.41 28.11
N ILE A 297 -20.76 9.43 27.30
CA ILE A 297 -20.77 10.82 27.78
C ILE A 297 -22.22 11.22 27.99
N LYS A 298 -22.62 11.51 29.24
CA LYS A 298 -23.93 12.10 29.53
C LYS A 298 -24.00 13.48 28.87
N GLY A 299 -24.69 13.57 27.72
CA GLY A 299 -24.85 14.82 26.98
C GLY A 299 -25.27 14.66 25.51
N GLU A 300 -25.08 13.49 24.91
CA GLU A 300 -25.60 13.17 23.57
C GLU A 300 -27.03 12.61 23.68
N LYS A 301 -28.02 13.49 23.68
CA LYS A 301 -29.40 13.22 23.28
C LYS A 301 -29.80 14.20 22.18
#